data_AF-A0AAW8VDK2-F1
#
_entry.id   AF-A0AAW8VDK2-F1
#
_cell.length_a   1.000
_cell.length_b   1.000
_cell.length_c   1.000
_cell.angle_alpha   90.00
_cell.angle_beta   90.00
_cell.angle_gamma   90.00
#
_symmetry.space_group_name_H-M   'P 1'
#
loop_
_entity.id
_entity.type
_entity.pdbx_description
1 polymer ?
#
loop_
_entity_poly.entity_id
_entity_poly.type
_entity_poly.pdbx_seq_one_letter_code
_entity_poly.pdbx_strand_id
1 'polypeptide(L)'
;MKIKSIISIALLLLCISCSNDETLENTKNSKDLEVVNLNDFADNGNTTRSGNVENQAVLKFKDYNVYQETLNKLQGMSLEKKEAFFNDLGFRGAYSSLKEADDELDKIFDIEDDNAFLEAYKEFKDKYEDTYLFNTENTYDLSPYLPFTDAELELLGSNQGYLIIGNEVIAPNNNVPNYKYTATNVNTRAGGFPYDPQWQALAGDVLGVTIKKGKYRSDITLGIDESGNIFMIRVASQKKKKLWSRRHPTNYEADLWVEGGHAHISVENNGDSSAKKRPVAINARQYSGKNVKCAFRNFTTGCCEGQVGNVDFTVYIP
;
A
#
# COMPACT_ATOMS: atom_id res chain seq x y z
N MET A 1 52.99 2.72 72.19
CA MET A 1 53.61 4.06 72.12
C MET A 1 52.93 4.89 71.04
N LYS A 2 52.47 6.11 71.39
CA LYS A 2 51.96 7.23 70.54
C LYS A 2 50.68 6.92 69.73
N ILE A 3 49.46 7.21 70.19
CA ILE A 3 48.74 8.49 70.51
C ILE A 3 48.51 9.39 69.28
N LYS A 4 47.23 9.82 69.15
CA LYS A 4 46.63 11.02 68.52
C LYS A 4 45.79 10.67 67.27
N SER A 5 44.53 11.07 67.12
CA SER A 5 43.75 12.13 67.77
C SER A 5 42.23 11.85 67.69
N ILE A 6 41.52 12.41 68.67
CA ILE A 6 40.06 12.49 68.88
C ILE A 6 39.51 13.73 68.15
N ILE A 7 38.16 13.86 68.11
CA ILE A 7 37.29 15.08 68.01
C ILE A 7 36.57 15.17 66.65
N SER A 8 35.24 15.38 66.45
CA SER A 8 34.08 15.84 67.25
C SER A 8 32.78 15.41 66.50
N ILE A 9 31.71 14.93 67.17
CA ILE A 9 30.46 15.69 67.54
C ILE A 9 29.76 16.33 66.31
N ALA A 10 28.78 15.67 65.69
CA ALA A 10 27.33 15.60 66.02
C ALA A 10 26.49 16.76 65.44
N LEU A 11 25.42 16.42 64.71
CA LEU A 11 24.08 16.99 64.94
C LEU A 11 23.01 16.14 64.23
N LEU A 12 22.11 15.55 65.03
CA LEU A 12 20.78 15.10 64.59
C LEU A 12 19.92 16.33 64.25
N LEU A 13 19.02 16.18 63.28
CA LEU A 13 17.68 16.78 63.35
C LEU A 13 16.69 15.93 62.55
N LEU A 14 15.73 15.38 63.30
CA LEU A 14 14.52 14.69 62.88
C LEU A 14 13.56 15.67 62.17
N CYS A 15 12.85 15.20 61.15
CA CYS A 15 11.45 15.53 60.91
C CYS A 15 10.74 14.30 60.32
N ILE A 16 9.70 13.85 61.02
CA ILE A 16 8.67 12.91 60.58
C ILE A 16 7.58 13.72 59.86
N SER A 17 7.10 13.28 58.71
CA SER A 17 5.71 13.50 58.26
C SER A 17 5.37 12.52 57.13
N CYS A 18 4.49 11.56 57.41
CA CYS A 18 3.13 11.50 56.87
C CYS A 18 3.07 11.28 55.35
N SER A 19 2.73 10.05 55.00
CA SER A 19 1.76 9.65 53.97
C SER A 19 1.68 10.52 52.70
N ASN A 20 2.13 9.95 51.59
CA ASN A 20 1.20 9.77 50.49
C ASN A 20 1.41 8.41 49.85
N ASP A 21 0.34 7.63 49.97
CA ASP A 21 -0.02 6.49 49.18
C ASP A 21 -0.21 6.99 47.74
N GLU A 22 0.74 6.72 46.86
CA GLU A 22 0.45 6.61 45.43
C GLU A 22 0.99 5.26 44.98
N THR A 23 0.13 4.27 45.19
CA THR A 23 0.00 3.10 44.35
C THR A 23 0.28 3.46 42.89
N LEU A 24 1.48 3.10 42.41
CA LEU A 24 1.73 2.87 40.98
C LEU A 24 1.04 1.56 40.56
N GLU A 25 -0.28 1.52 40.69
CA GLU A 25 -1.13 0.61 39.93
C GLU A 25 -1.63 1.35 38.69
N ASN A 26 -0.86 1.25 37.62
CA ASN A 26 -1.50 1.08 36.32
C ASN A 26 -0.57 0.35 35.36
N THR A 27 -0.21 -0.89 35.71
CA THR A 27 0.03 -1.90 34.67
C THR A 27 -1.33 -2.24 34.05
N LYS A 28 -1.95 -1.28 33.33
CA LYS A 28 -2.94 -1.66 32.33
C LYS A 28 -2.18 -2.61 31.41
N ASN A 29 -2.56 -3.88 31.41
CA ASN A 29 -2.16 -4.80 30.35
C ASN A 29 -2.60 -4.14 29.03
N SER A 30 -1.68 -3.40 28.40
CA SER A 30 -1.94 -2.80 27.10
C SER A 30 -2.23 -3.95 26.16
N LYS A 31 -3.39 -3.92 25.51
CA LYS A 31 -3.69 -4.88 24.45
C LYS A 31 -2.60 -4.76 23.38
N ASP A 32 -2.20 -5.90 22.81
CA ASP A 32 -1.23 -5.92 21.72
C ASP A 32 -1.75 -5.12 20.51
N LEU A 33 -3.04 -5.25 20.22
CA LEU A 33 -3.76 -4.50 19.20
C LEU A 33 -5.14 -4.08 19.70
N GLU A 34 -5.51 -2.83 19.47
CA GLU A 34 -6.85 -2.31 19.77
C GLU A 34 -7.29 -1.25 18.76
N VAL A 35 -8.61 -1.07 18.64
CA VAL A 35 -9.21 0.05 17.90
C VAL A 35 -9.44 1.19 18.86
N VAL A 36 -8.87 2.36 18.56
CA VAL A 36 -8.98 3.56 19.39
C VAL A 36 -9.39 4.77 18.56
N ASN A 37 -9.74 5.84 19.25
CA ASN A 37 -9.98 7.12 18.64
C ASN A 37 -8.66 7.88 18.45
N LEU A 38 -8.40 8.41 17.26
CA LEU A 38 -7.16 9.15 17.00
C LEU A 38 -7.03 10.41 17.88
N ASN A 39 -8.13 11.08 18.19
CA ASN A 39 -8.12 12.32 18.98
C ASN A 39 -7.66 12.10 20.42
N ASP A 40 -7.78 10.88 20.95
CA ASP A 40 -7.26 10.54 22.30
C ASP A 40 -5.72 10.59 22.35
N PHE A 41 -5.05 10.64 21.20
CA PHE A 41 -3.59 10.59 21.06
C PHE A 41 -3.01 11.78 20.29
N ALA A 42 -3.83 12.54 19.57
CA ALA A 42 -3.40 13.70 18.79
C ALA A 42 -2.83 14.85 19.66
N ASP A 43 -3.23 14.95 20.93
CA ASP A 43 -2.82 16.03 21.84
C ASP A 43 -1.50 15.74 22.60
N ASN A 44 -0.92 14.53 22.51
CA ASN A 44 0.13 14.08 23.43
C ASN A 44 1.56 13.99 22.84
N GLY A 45 1.82 14.57 21.67
CA GLY A 45 3.20 14.65 21.17
C GLY A 45 3.36 15.46 19.90
N ASN A 46 4.10 16.57 19.97
CA ASN A 46 4.91 17.23 18.92
C ASN A 46 4.57 16.96 17.44
N THR A 47 3.31 17.01 17.02
CA THR A 47 2.96 17.03 15.60
C THR A 47 2.95 18.48 15.13
N THR A 48 3.98 18.89 14.38
CA THR A 48 4.04 20.19 13.68
C THR A 48 3.04 20.32 12.52
N ARG A 49 1.98 19.51 12.51
CA ARG A 49 0.83 19.62 11.62
C ARG A 49 -0.45 19.56 12.44
N SER A 50 -0.68 20.64 13.19
CA SER A 50 -2.03 21.04 13.61
C SER A 50 -2.83 21.43 12.36
N GLY A 51 -3.25 20.42 11.60
CA GLY A 51 -4.49 20.50 10.84
C GLY A 51 -5.52 19.72 11.65
N ASN A 52 -6.76 20.19 11.72
CA ASN A 52 -7.86 19.45 12.34
C ASN A 52 -7.92 18.05 11.72
N VAL A 53 -7.29 17.05 12.33
CA VAL A 53 -7.40 15.67 11.87
C VAL A 53 -8.80 15.24 12.26
N GLU A 54 -9.63 14.91 11.27
CA GLU A 54 -10.98 14.47 11.55
C GLU A 54 -10.95 13.27 12.48
N ASN A 55 -11.88 13.29 13.43
CA ASN A 55 -12.06 12.23 14.39
C ASN A 55 -12.28 10.90 13.64
N GLN A 56 -11.37 9.95 13.80
CA GLN A 56 -11.43 8.67 13.11
C GLN A 56 -10.94 7.54 14.01
N ALA A 57 -11.49 6.35 13.77
CA ALA A 57 -10.99 5.12 14.37
C ALA A 57 -9.64 4.75 13.73
N VAL A 58 -8.68 4.33 14.56
CA VAL A 58 -7.35 3.88 14.13
C VAL A 58 -6.96 2.60 14.87
N LEU A 59 -6.12 1.79 14.24
CA LEU A 59 -5.45 0.70 14.93
C LEU A 59 -4.31 1.26 15.79
N LYS A 60 -4.27 0.81 17.05
CA LYS A 60 -3.17 1.05 17.96
C LYS A 60 -2.48 -0.26 18.29
N PHE A 61 -1.19 -0.31 17.98
CA PHE A 61 -0.29 -1.39 18.29
C PHE A 61 0.47 -1.06 19.57
N LYS A 62 0.71 -2.06 20.42
CA LYS A 62 1.50 -1.88 21.66
C LYS A 62 2.91 -1.36 21.38
N ASP A 63 3.55 -1.91 20.36
CA ASP A 63 4.91 -1.57 19.94
C ASP A 63 5.15 -1.97 18.47
N TYR A 64 6.34 -1.65 17.97
CA TYR A 64 6.73 -1.92 16.58
C TYR A 64 6.80 -3.42 16.25
N ASN A 65 7.13 -4.27 17.23
CA ASN A 65 7.19 -5.72 16.98
C ASN A 65 5.79 -6.26 16.72
N VAL A 66 4.79 -5.87 17.53
CA VAL A 66 3.40 -6.29 17.31
C VAL A 66 2.88 -5.77 15.97
N TYR A 67 3.22 -4.55 15.58
CA TYR A 67 2.90 -3.99 14.27
C TYR A 67 3.47 -4.85 13.14
N GLN A 68 4.76 -5.16 13.17
CA GLN A 68 5.42 -5.97 12.14
C GLN A 68 4.91 -7.41 12.09
N GLU A 69 4.66 -8.04 13.25
CA GLU A 69 4.06 -9.37 13.31
C GLU A 69 2.67 -9.39 12.69
N THR A 70 1.85 -8.37 12.99
CA THR A 70 0.50 -8.25 12.43
C THR A 70 0.55 -8.01 10.92
N LEU A 71 1.42 -7.11 10.46
CA LEU A 71 1.63 -6.81 9.04
C LEU A 71 2.03 -8.08 8.26
N ASN A 72 3.06 -8.78 8.72
CA ASN A 72 3.54 -10.01 8.07
C ASN A 72 2.47 -11.11 8.07
N LYS A 73 1.75 -11.26 9.18
CA LYS A 73 0.65 -12.22 9.29
C LYS A 73 -0.43 -11.91 8.26
N LEU A 74 -0.87 -10.66 8.16
CA LEU A 74 -1.90 -10.25 7.22
C LEU A 74 -1.42 -10.37 5.78
N GLN A 75 -0.19 -9.98 5.45
CA GLN A 75 0.36 -10.14 4.10
C GLN A 75 0.28 -11.58 3.61
N GLY A 76 0.51 -12.57 4.48
CA GLY A 76 0.39 -14.00 4.17
C GLY A 76 -1.03 -14.59 4.24
N MET A 77 -2.06 -13.80 4.61
CA MET A 77 -3.45 -14.29 4.67
C MET A 77 -4.15 -14.23 3.31
N SER A 78 -5.07 -15.17 3.10
CA SER A 78 -6.08 -15.06 2.03
C SER A 78 -7.00 -13.85 2.27
N LEU A 79 -7.66 -13.37 1.21
CA LEU A 79 -8.56 -12.22 1.28
C LEU A 79 -9.67 -12.42 2.33
N GLU A 80 -10.31 -13.59 2.31
CA GLU A 80 -11.35 -13.97 3.27
C GLU A 80 -10.86 -13.90 4.73
N LYS A 81 -9.61 -14.32 4.98
CA LYS A 81 -9.03 -14.28 6.32
C LYS A 81 -8.65 -12.85 6.75
N LYS A 82 -8.19 -12.00 5.82
CA LYS A 82 -7.96 -10.57 6.08
C LYS A 82 -9.26 -9.87 6.44
N GLU A 83 -10.32 -10.12 5.68
CA GLU A 83 -11.66 -9.56 5.96
C GLU A 83 -12.19 -10.01 7.32
N ALA A 84 -12.11 -11.32 7.61
CA ALA A 84 -12.51 -11.85 8.92
C ALA A 84 -11.74 -11.18 10.07
N PHE A 85 -10.42 -10.98 9.91
CA PHE A 85 -9.60 -10.30 10.91
C PHE A 85 -10.10 -8.89 11.23
N PHE A 86 -10.40 -8.07 10.22
CA PHE A 86 -10.88 -6.70 10.45
C PHE A 86 -12.34 -6.67 10.95
N ASN A 87 -13.18 -7.58 10.48
CA ASN A 87 -14.55 -7.74 10.96
C ASN A 87 -14.60 -8.11 12.44
N ASP A 88 -13.75 -9.05 12.89
CA ASP A 88 -13.65 -9.47 14.29
C ASP A 88 -13.15 -8.33 15.20
N LEU A 89 -12.31 -7.44 14.68
CA LEU A 89 -11.86 -6.23 15.37
C LEU A 89 -12.92 -5.11 15.37
N GLY A 90 -13.94 -5.20 14.53
CA GLY A 90 -14.88 -4.10 14.28
C GLY A 90 -14.20 -2.87 13.66
N PHE A 91 -13.09 -3.06 12.93
CA PHE A 91 -12.30 -1.97 12.35
C PHE A 91 -12.55 -1.84 10.85
N ARG A 92 -12.97 -0.65 10.41
CA ARG A 92 -13.13 -0.30 9.00
C ARG A 92 -12.11 0.78 8.61
N GLY A 93 -10.86 0.36 8.44
CA GLY A 93 -9.78 1.20 7.90
C GLY A 93 -9.73 1.18 6.37
N ALA A 94 -8.65 1.72 5.81
CA ALA A 94 -8.48 1.93 4.37
C ALA A 94 -8.74 0.66 3.54
N TYR A 95 -8.15 -0.48 3.91
CA TYR A 95 -8.33 -1.75 3.19
C TYR A 95 -9.80 -2.17 3.09
N SER A 96 -10.48 -2.29 4.24
CA SER A 96 -11.85 -2.80 4.30
C SER A 96 -12.83 -1.85 3.62
N SER A 97 -12.69 -0.55 3.88
CA SER A 97 -13.58 0.47 3.31
C SER A 97 -13.37 0.63 1.80
N LEU A 98 -12.12 0.58 1.30
CA LEU A 98 -11.83 0.69 -0.13
C LEU A 98 -12.36 -0.55 -0.85
N LYS A 99 -12.19 -1.73 -0.25
CA LYS A 99 -12.75 -2.97 -0.79
C LYS A 99 -14.28 -2.91 -0.88
N GLU A 100 -14.96 -2.42 0.15
CA GLU A 100 -16.43 -2.24 0.12
C GLU A 100 -16.85 -1.36 -1.08
N ALA A 101 -16.13 -0.24 -1.30
CA ALA A 101 -16.38 0.64 -2.44
C ALA A 101 -16.06 -0.03 -3.79
N ASP A 102 -14.95 -0.76 -3.90
CA ASP A 102 -14.57 -1.48 -5.12
C ASP A 102 -15.60 -2.58 -5.47
N ASP A 103 -16.11 -3.32 -4.48
CA ASP A 103 -17.13 -4.36 -4.67
C ASP A 103 -18.49 -3.77 -5.10
N GLU A 104 -18.87 -2.61 -4.53
CA GLU A 104 -20.07 -1.87 -4.94
C GLU A 104 -19.93 -1.37 -6.38
N LEU A 105 -18.79 -0.78 -6.74
CA LEU A 105 -18.51 -0.34 -8.11
C LEU A 105 -18.48 -1.51 -9.11
N ASP A 106 -17.95 -2.68 -8.72
CA ASP A 106 -17.94 -3.86 -9.59
C ASP A 106 -19.36 -4.29 -9.99
N LYS A 107 -20.32 -4.25 -9.05
CA LYS A 107 -21.74 -4.53 -9.31
C LYS A 107 -22.37 -3.47 -10.21
N ILE A 108 -22.02 -2.19 -10.05
CA ILE A 108 -22.49 -1.12 -10.95
C ILE A 108 -22.05 -1.41 -12.39
N PHE A 109 -20.82 -1.88 -12.61
CA PHE A 109 -20.33 -2.27 -13.94
C PHE A 109 -21.08 -3.47 -14.58
N ASP A 110 -21.87 -4.21 -13.80
CA ASP A 110 -22.75 -5.27 -14.30
C ASP A 110 -24.15 -4.79 -14.69
N ILE A 111 -24.50 -3.54 -14.42
CA ILE A 111 -25.72 -2.93 -14.92
C ILE A 111 -25.61 -2.80 -16.45
N GLU A 112 -26.51 -3.43 -17.19
CA GLU A 112 -26.50 -3.42 -18.66
C GLU A 112 -27.05 -2.11 -19.23
N ASP A 113 -28.14 -1.60 -18.67
CA ASP A 113 -28.72 -0.31 -19.08
C ASP A 113 -27.76 0.85 -18.78
N ASP A 114 -27.53 1.71 -19.77
CA ASP A 114 -26.55 2.79 -19.63
C ASP A 114 -27.03 3.91 -18.72
N ASN A 115 -28.33 4.22 -18.72
CA ASN A 115 -28.87 5.29 -17.89
C ASN A 115 -28.84 4.87 -16.42
N ALA A 116 -29.29 3.65 -16.12
CA ALA A 116 -29.22 3.06 -14.78
C ALA A 116 -27.76 2.93 -14.30
N PHE A 117 -26.81 2.59 -15.18
CA PHE A 117 -25.39 2.59 -14.85
C PHE A 117 -24.89 3.98 -14.44
N LEU A 118 -25.23 5.02 -15.21
CA LEU A 118 -24.78 6.39 -14.93
C LEU A 118 -25.42 6.95 -13.65
N GLU A 119 -26.69 6.65 -13.42
CA GLU A 119 -27.40 7.04 -12.19
C GLU A 119 -26.79 6.35 -10.97
N ALA A 120 -26.60 5.02 -11.01
CA ALA A 120 -25.96 4.28 -9.93
C ALA A 120 -24.51 4.72 -9.68
N TYR A 121 -23.75 5.03 -10.73
CA TYR A 121 -22.39 5.56 -10.55
C TYR A 121 -22.38 6.95 -9.92
N LYS A 122 -23.36 7.80 -10.25
CA LYS A 122 -23.49 9.11 -9.61
C LYS A 122 -23.75 8.95 -8.11
N GLU A 123 -24.71 8.10 -7.73
CA GLU A 123 -25.01 7.81 -6.32
C GLU A 123 -23.79 7.23 -5.59
N PHE A 124 -23.05 6.33 -6.25
CA PHE A 124 -21.80 5.80 -5.73
C PHE A 124 -20.77 6.90 -5.49
N LYS A 125 -20.57 7.80 -6.46
CA LYS A 125 -19.60 8.87 -6.33
C LYS A 125 -19.99 9.82 -5.19
N ASP A 126 -21.24 10.26 -5.15
CA ASP A 126 -21.76 11.16 -4.12
C ASP A 126 -21.62 10.53 -2.71
N LYS A 127 -21.75 9.20 -2.58
CA LYS A 127 -21.56 8.47 -1.32
C LYS A 127 -20.11 8.45 -0.83
N TYR A 128 -19.13 8.44 -1.73
CA TYR A 128 -17.73 8.18 -1.41
C TYR A 128 -16.78 9.36 -1.64
N GLU A 129 -17.26 10.48 -2.20
CA GLU A 129 -16.40 11.62 -2.57
C GLU A 129 -15.73 12.35 -1.41
N ASP A 130 -16.26 12.25 -0.19
CA ASP A 130 -15.62 12.80 1.01
C ASP A 130 -14.47 11.91 1.54
N THR A 131 -14.47 10.62 1.16
CA THR A 131 -13.47 9.64 1.64
C THR A 131 -12.38 9.36 0.61
N TYR A 132 -12.75 9.28 -0.67
CA TYR A 132 -11.85 8.90 -1.76
C TYR A 132 -11.71 9.99 -2.80
N LEU A 133 -10.59 9.91 -3.50
CA LEU A 133 -10.33 10.72 -4.68
C LEU A 133 -10.74 9.97 -5.94
N PHE A 134 -11.16 10.72 -6.95
CA PHE A 134 -11.50 10.18 -8.28
C PHE A 134 -10.55 10.75 -9.33
N ASN A 135 -10.30 9.98 -10.38
CA ASN A 135 -9.30 10.32 -11.38
C ASN A 135 -9.71 11.56 -12.18
N THR A 136 -8.94 12.65 -12.04
CA THR A 136 -9.18 13.92 -12.75
C THR A 136 -8.45 14.01 -14.08
N GLU A 137 -7.43 13.16 -14.32
CA GLU A 137 -6.64 13.13 -15.55
C GLU A 137 -7.28 12.22 -16.60
N ASN A 138 -7.70 11.02 -16.19
CA ASN A 138 -8.46 10.08 -17.00
C ASN A 138 -9.86 9.94 -16.42
N THR A 139 -10.78 10.78 -16.89
CA THR A 139 -12.18 10.81 -16.43
C THR A 139 -12.97 9.54 -16.79
N TYR A 140 -12.42 8.65 -17.59
CA TYR A 140 -13.00 7.34 -17.89
C TYR A 140 -12.66 6.26 -16.87
N ASP A 141 -11.73 6.53 -15.97
CA ASP A 141 -11.44 5.69 -14.82
C ASP A 141 -12.30 6.13 -13.63
N LEU A 142 -13.24 5.26 -13.30
CA LEU A 142 -14.29 5.50 -12.30
C LEU A 142 -13.92 4.93 -10.93
N SER A 143 -12.71 4.39 -10.78
CA SER A 143 -12.28 3.77 -9.53
C SER A 143 -12.13 4.81 -8.41
N PRO A 144 -12.49 4.47 -7.17
CA PRO A 144 -12.09 5.26 -6.01
C PRO A 144 -10.58 5.09 -5.75
N TYR A 145 -9.96 6.11 -5.19
CA TYR A 145 -8.55 6.14 -4.82
C TYR A 145 -8.36 6.67 -3.40
N LEU A 146 -7.47 6.03 -2.64
CA LEU A 146 -7.04 6.56 -1.36
C LEU A 146 -6.32 7.91 -1.55
N PRO A 147 -6.41 8.83 -0.57
CA PRO A 147 -5.70 10.11 -0.63
C PRO A 147 -4.19 9.98 -0.38
N PHE A 148 -3.68 8.75 -0.22
CA PHE A 148 -2.28 8.43 0.06
C PHE A 148 -1.83 7.17 -0.70
N THR A 149 -0.52 6.89 -0.71
CA THR A 149 0.11 5.81 -1.49
C THR A 149 1.07 4.91 -0.70
N ASP A 150 0.77 4.71 0.58
CA ASP A 150 1.54 3.84 1.47
C ASP A 150 0.84 2.47 1.58
N ALA A 151 1.49 1.41 1.09
CA ALA A 151 0.89 0.08 1.00
C ALA A 151 0.69 -0.59 2.38
N GLU A 152 1.52 -0.26 3.37
CA GLU A 152 1.37 -0.80 4.73
C GLU A 152 0.22 -0.10 5.44
N LEU A 153 0.08 1.21 5.25
CA LEU A 153 -1.02 2.00 5.80
C LEU A 153 -2.33 1.80 5.03
N GLU A 154 -2.31 1.38 3.77
CA GLU A 154 -3.50 0.92 3.07
C GLU A 154 -4.08 -0.32 3.78
N LEU A 155 -3.20 -1.25 4.21
CA LEU A 155 -3.62 -2.46 4.89
C LEU A 155 -4.08 -2.23 6.34
N LEU A 156 -3.35 -1.40 7.09
CA LEU A 156 -3.53 -1.29 8.55
C LEU A 156 -4.03 0.08 9.03
N GLY A 157 -3.93 1.11 8.20
CA GLY A 157 -4.31 2.47 8.55
C GLY A 157 -5.81 2.71 8.45
N SER A 158 -6.23 3.84 9.00
CA SER A 158 -7.56 4.42 8.76
C SER A 158 -7.74 4.84 7.29
N ASN A 159 -8.92 5.36 6.92
CA ASN A 159 -9.18 5.84 5.56
C ASN A 159 -8.28 7.00 5.13
N GLN A 160 -7.67 7.71 6.09
CA GLN A 160 -6.66 8.75 5.85
C GLN A 160 -5.23 8.25 6.09
N GLY A 161 -5.07 6.95 6.35
CA GLY A 161 -3.80 6.25 6.50
C GLY A 161 -3.12 6.44 7.85
N TYR A 162 -3.86 6.77 8.91
CA TYR A 162 -3.28 6.89 10.25
C TYR A 162 -3.34 5.57 11.03
N LEU A 163 -2.31 5.32 11.84
CA LEU A 163 -2.30 4.30 12.88
C LEU A 163 -1.44 4.76 14.07
N ILE A 164 -1.43 4.01 15.17
CA ILE A 164 -0.64 4.33 16.35
C ILE A 164 0.29 3.16 16.70
N ILE A 165 1.57 3.44 16.97
CA ILE A 165 2.52 2.46 17.50
C ILE A 165 3.01 2.94 18.87
N GLY A 166 2.69 2.20 19.92
CA GLY A 166 2.86 2.65 21.30
C GLY A 166 2.02 3.90 21.57
N ASN A 167 2.70 5.06 21.61
CA ASN A 167 2.08 6.38 21.77
C ASN A 167 2.34 7.29 20.56
N GLU A 168 3.00 6.79 19.51
CA GLU A 168 3.35 7.57 18.33
C GLU A 168 2.27 7.42 17.26
N VAL A 169 1.77 8.55 16.76
CA VAL A 169 0.87 8.59 15.60
C VAL A 169 1.70 8.49 14.32
N ILE A 170 1.45 7.46 13.55
CA ILE A 170 2.04 7.24 12.23
C ILE A 170 1.05 7.76 11.19
N ALA A 171 1.56 8.53 10.23
CA ALA A 171 0.79 9.10 9.13
C ALA A 171 1.43 8.71 7.79
N PRO A 172 0.70 8.77 6.67
CA PRO A 172 1.28 8.44 5.37
C PRO A 172 2.40 9.41 4.97
N ASN A 173 3.48 8.85 4.45
CA ASN A 173 4.61 9.63 3.93
C ASN A 173 4.23 10.36 2.63
N ASN A 174 3.37 9.75 1.81
CA ASN A 174 2.95 10.25 0.50
C ASN A 174 1.44 10.44 0.44
N ASN A 175 1.00 11.70 0.52
CA ASN A 175 -0.43 12.09 0.42
C ASN A 175 -0.83 12.39 -1.04
N VAL A 176 -0.34 11.57 -1.97
CA VAL A 176 -0.69 11.67 -3.39
C VAL A 176 -1.35 10.39 -3.83
N PRO A 177 -2.51 10.43 -4.50
CA PRO A 177 -3.15 9.24 -5.04
C PRO A 177 -2.37 8.72 -6.25
N ASN A 178 -2.36 7.40 -6.43
CA ASN A 178 -1.62 6.75 -7.52
C ASN A 178 -2.26 6.91 -8.92
N TYR A 179 -3.42 7.60 -9.05
CA TYR A 179 -3.97 7.94 -10.36
C TYR A 179 -3.24 9.11 -11.03
N LYS A 180 -2.55 9.96 -10.26
CA LYS A 180 -1.78 11.08 -10.81
C LYS A 180 -0.61 10.51 -11.58
N TYR A 181 -0.61 10.71 -12.89
CA TYR A 181 0.47 10.26 -13.75
C TYR A 181 1.65 11.22 -13.60
N THR A 182 2.65 10.87 -12.80
CA THR A 182 3.96 11.50 -12.89
C THR A 182 4.68 10.99 -14.14
N ALA A 183 4.38 11.57 -15.30
CA ALA A 183 5.34 11.60 -16.39
C ALA A 183 6.46 12.57 -16.00
N THR A 184 7.44 12.08 -15.27
CA THR A 184 8.66 12.82 -15.03
C THR A 184 9.85 11.90 -15.18
N ASN A 185 10.50 12.01 -16.35
CA ASN A 185 11.92 11.73 -16.49
C ASN A 185 12.65 12.60 -15.45
N VAL A 186 13.02 12.05 -14.31
CA VAL A 186 13.96 12.71 -13.41
C VAL A 186 15.13 11.78 -13.19
N ASN A 187 16.20 12.03 -13.94
CA ASN A 187 17.51 11.46 -13.64
C ASN A 187 18.02 12.08 -12.33
N THR A 188 17.76 11.47 -11.19
CA THR A 188 18.46 11.80 -9.95
C THR A 188 19.44 10.69 -9.58
N ARG A 189 20.69 10.87 -9.99
CA ARG A 189 21.83 10.11 -9.45
C ARG A 189 22.04 10.50 -7.98
N ALA A 190 21.79 9.60 -7.05
CA ALA A 190 22.48 9.53 -5.75
C ALA A 190 22.17 8.21 -5.04
N GLY A 191 23.21 7.55 -4.51
CA GLY A 191 23.10 6.28 -3.81
C GLY A 191 22.79 6.41 -2.30
N GLY A 192 22.15 5.36 -1.77
CA GLY A 192 21.95 5.04 -0.35
C GLY A 192 21.18 3.71 -0.23
N PHE A 193 21.61 2.79 0.65
CA PHE A 193 21.03 1.46 0.91
C PHE A 193 19.60 1.53 1.53
N PRO A 194 18.81 0.42 1.58
CA PRO A 194 18.60 -0.61 0.56
C PRO A 194 17.60 -0.07 -0.48
N TYR A 195 17.98 -0.13 -1.75
CA TYR A 195 17.25 0.54 -2.82
C TYR A 195 15.94 -0.19 -3.14
N ASP A 196 14.80 0.44 -2.86
CA ASP A 196 13.49 -0.02 -3.33
C ASP A 196 13.32 0.38 -4.81
N PRO A 197 13.32 -0.59 -5.75
CA PRO A 197 13.36 -0.29 -7.18
C PRO A 197 12.10 0.45 -7.63
N GLN A 198 12.29 1.54 -8.37
CA GLN A 198 11.20 2.39 -8.86
C GLN A 198 10.95 2.11 -10.34
N TRP A 199 9.73 1.70 -10.68
CA TRP A 199 9.39 1.36 -12.06
C TRP A 199 9.38 2.58 -12.96
N GLN A 200 10.09 2.47 -14.08
CA GLN A 200 10.11 3.39 -15.20
C GLN A 200 9.70 2.66 -16.49
N ALA A 201 8.86 3.33 -17.30
CA ALA A 201 8.48 2.83 -18.61
C ALA A 201 9.69 2.82 -19.57
N LEU A 202 9.83 1.75 -20.34
CA LEU A 202 10.75 1.71 -21.48
C LEU A 202 10.06 2.28 -22.73
N ALA A 203 10.84 2.74 -23.71
CA ALA A 203 10.32 3.20 -25.00
C ALA A 203 10.36 2.07 -26.05
N GLY A 204 9.28 1.90 -26.82
CA GLY A 204 9.16 0.90 -27.88
C GLY A 204 7.71 0.67 -28.30
N ASP A 205 7.50 0.07 -29.47
CA ASP A 205 6.18 -0.05 -30.11
C ASP A 205 5.20 -0.95 -29.34
N VAL A 206 5.67 -2.08 -28.80
CA VAL A 206 4.89 -3.01 -27.97
C VAL A 206 5.80 -3.61 -26.91
N LEU A 207 5.61 -3.23 -25.64
CA LEU A 207 6.47 -3.69 -24.53
C LEU A 207 5.74 -4.63 -23.58
N GLY A 208 4.67 -5.26 -24.04
CA GLY A 208 3.76 -5.98 -23.17
C GLY A 208 2.68 -6.71 -23.93
N VAL A 209 1.84 -7.43 -23.19
CA VAL A 209 0.69 -8.15 -23.73
C VAL A 209 -0.57 -7.77 -22.98
N THR A 210 -1.67 -7.68 -23.72
CA THR A 210 -3.01 -7.47 -23.18
C THR A 210 -3.87 -8.67 -23.53
N ILE A 211 -4.58 -9.22 -22.54
CA ILE A 211 -5.65 -10.22 -22.73
C ILE A 211 -7.00 -9.64 -22.32
N LYS A 212 -8.08 -10.18 -22.88
CA LYS A 212 -9.45 -9.71 -22.62
C LYS A 212 -10.41 -10.88 -22.55
N LYS A 213 -11.34 -10.87 -21.59
CA LYS A 213 -12.44 -11.83 -21.47
C LYS A 213 -13.70 -11.10 -21.01
N GLY A 214 -14.73 -11.07 -21.86
CA GLY A 214 -15.96 -10.32 -21.57
C GLY A 214 -15.65 -8.84 -21.28
N LYS A 215 -16.09 -8.36 -20.12
CA LYS A 215 -15.83 -6.99 -19.65
C LYS A 215 -14.41 -6.80 -19.10
N TYR A 216 -13.64 -7.86 -18.88
CA TYR A 216 -12.33 -7.78 -18.26
C TYR A 216 -11.21 -7.59 -19.29
N ARG A 217 -10.23 -6.78 -18.91
CA ARG A 217 -8.97 -6.55 -19.62
C ARG A 217 -7.83 -6.63 -18.61
N SER A 218 -6.79 -7.39 -18.93
CA SER A 218 -5.55 -7.42 -18.16
C SER A 218 -4.36 -7.13 -19.05
N ASP A 219 -3.37 -6.42 -18.52
CA ASP A 219 -2.11 -6.15 -19.18
C ASP A 219 -0.90 -6.44 -18.29
N ILE A 220 0.18 -6.87 -18.93
CA ILE A 220 1.54 -6.90 -18.37
C ILE A 220 2.45 -6.13 -19.31
N THR A 221 3.28 -5.25 -18.75
CA THR A 221 4.23 -4.41 -19.49
C THR A 221 5.61 -4.49 -18.86
N LEU A 222 6.65 -4.56 -19.70
CA LEU A 222 8.04 -4.49 -19.29
C LEU A 222 8.45 -3.02 -19.10
N GLY A 223 9.13 -2.76 -17.99
CA GLY A 223 9.84 -1.54 -17.72
C GLY A 223 11.22 -1.84 -17.16
N ILE A 224 11.86 -0.81 -16.65
CA ILE A 224 13.13 -0.89 -15.98
C ILE A 224 13.04 -0.11 -14.67
N ASP A 225 13.90 -0.43 -13.74
CA ASP A 225 14.12 0.43 -12.60
C ASP A 225 14.73 1.79 -13.01
N GLU A 226 14.43 2.88 -12.29
CA GLU A 226 14.94 4.24 -12.56
C GLU A 226 16.48 4.32 -12.60
N SER A 227 17.18 3.46 -11.84
CA SER A 227 18.65 3.40 -11.90
C SER A 227 19.18 2.59 -13.09
N GLY A 228 18.30 1.95 -13.87
CA GLY A 228 18.62 1.15 -15.05
C GLY A 228 19.16 -0.25 -14.74
N ASN A 229 19.09 -0.70 -13.50
CA ASN A 229 19.83 -1.88 -13.06
C ASN A 229 19.08 -3.20 -13.26
N ILE A 230 17.76 -3.20 -13.06
CA ILE A 230 16.93 -4.42 -13.06
C ILE A 230 15.70 -4.23 -13.94
N PHE A 231 15.28 -5.30 -14.61
CA PHE A 231 13.98 -5.29 -15.28
C PHE A 231 12.87 -5.24 -14.26
N MET A 232 11.81 -4.53 -14.60
CA MET A 232 10.60 -4.49 -13.80
C MET A 232 9.38 -4.78 -14.67
N ILE A 233 8.32 -5.28 -14.07
CA ILE A 233 7.03 -5.44 -14.74
C ILE A 233 5.99 -4.59 -14.07
N ARG A 234 5.05 -4.10 -14.87
CA ARG A 234 3.80 -3.49 -14.42
C ARG A 234 2.66 -4.40 -14.86
N VAL A 235 1.84 -4.84 -13.92
CA VAL A 235 0.59 -5.58 -14.20
C VAL A 235 -0.61 -4.77 -13.74
N ALA A 236 -1.68 -4.78 -14.54
CA ALA A 236 -2.92 -4.13 -14.20
C ALA A 236 -4.11 -4.86 -14.83
N SER A 237 -5.26 -4.78 -14.17
CA SER A 237 -6.52 -5.32 -14.68
C SER A 237 -7.65 -4.34 -14.47
N GLN A 238 -8.60 -4.35 -15.39
CA GLN A 238 -9.75 -3.47 -15.39
C GLN A 238 -11.01 -4.23 -15.80
N LYS A 239 -12.16 -3.81 -15.25
CA LYS A 239 -13.48 -4.11 -15.80
C LYS A 239 -13.91 -2.91 -16.64
N LYS A 240 -14.41 -3.16 -17.84
CA LYS A 240 -14.77 -2.15 -18.85
C LYS A 240 -16.27 -2.15 -19.10
N LYS A 241 -16.85 -0.95 -19.25
CA LYS A 241 -18.17 -0.73 -19.83
C LYS A 241 -18.09 0.41 -20.84
N LYS A 242 -18.12 0.07 -22.13
CA LYS A 242 -17.86 1.01 -23.24
C LYS A 242 -16.52 1.74 -23.05
N LEU A 243 -16.57 3.05 -22.85
CA LEU A 243 -15.42 3.91 -22.58
C LEU A 243 -15.02 3.89 -21.10
N TRP A 244 -15.95 3.58 -20.19
CA TRP A 244 -15.71 3.57 -18.74
C TRP A 244 -14.90 2.36 -18.29
N SER A 245 -14.16 2.56 -17.20
CA SER A 245 -13.34 1.51 -16.59
C SER A 245 -13.27 1.65 -15.09
N ARG A 246 -13.12 0.51 -14.42
CA ARG A 246 -12.65 0.43 -13.03
C ARG A 246 -11.47 -0.51 -12.94
N ARG A 247 -10.58 -0.27 -11.98
CA ARG A 247 -9.52 -1.20 -11.58
C ARG A 247 -10.13 -2.50 -11.05
N HIS A 248 -9.46 -3.64 -11.25
CA HIS A 248 -9.95 -4.91 -10.75
C HIS A 248 -8.81 -5.76 -10.15
N PRO A 249 -8.92 -6.19 -8.88
CA PRO A 249 -7.90 -7.00 -8.23
C PRO A 249 -7.93 -8.42 -8.78
N THR A 250 -6.78 -8.94 -9.18
CA THR A 250 -6.63 -10.31 -9.67
C THR A 250 -5.20 -10.78 -9.50
N ASN A 251 -4.97 -12.08 -9.74
CA ASN A 251 -3.64 -12.67 -9.83
C ASN A 251 -3.15 -12.65 -11.29
N TYR A 252 -1.83 -12.66 -11.45
CA TYR A 252 -1.15 -12.62 -12.75
C TYR A 252 -0.06 -13.67 -12.79
N GLU A 253 0.01 -14.39 -13.90
CA GLU A 253 1.08 -15.37 -14.18
C GLU A 253 1.64 -15.10 -15.58
N ALA A 254 2.96 -15.16 -15.74
CA ALA A 254 3.63 -15.06 -17.03
C ALA A 254 5.04 -15.66 -16.98
N ASP A 255 5.62 -15.90 -18.15
CA ASP A 255 7.04 -16.12 -18.34
C ASP A 255 7.63 -14.95 -19.12
N LEU A 256 8.68 -14.32 -18.58
CA LEU A 256 9.46 -13.31 -19.29
C LEU A 256 10.77 -13.93 -19.80
N TRP A 257 11.01 -13.80 -21.09
CA TRP A 257 12.25 -14.16 -21.75
C TRP A 257 12.99 -12.90 -22.20
N VAL A 258 14.30 -12.84 -22.00
CA VAL A 258 15.17 -11.71 -22.38
C VAL A 258 16.50 -12.26 -22.90
N GLU A 259 16.76 -12.20 -24.21
CA GLU A 259 18.01 -12.68 -24.85
C GLU A 259 18.60 -13.97 -24.21
N GLY A 260 17.77 -15.02 -24.11
CA GLY A 260 18.16 -16.33 -23.54
C GLY A 260 18.04 -16.46 -22.01
N GLY A 261 17.82 -15.36 -21.29
CA GLY A 261 17.38 -15.38 -19.89
C GLY A 261 15.88 -15.64 -19.75
N HIS A 262 15.47 -16.24 -18.63
CA HIS A 262 14.07 -16.57 -18.32
C HIS A 262 13.77 -16.25 -16.86
N ALA A 263 12.58 -15.70 -16.62
CA ALA A 263 12.01 -15.54 -15.29
C ALA A 263 10.52 -15.84 -15.33
N HIS A 264 10.07 -16.68 -14.40
CA HIS A 264 8.65 -16.85 -14.11
C HIS A 264 8.16 -15.69 -13.24
N ILE A 265 7.00 -15.14 -13.57
CA ILE A 265 6.35 -14.02 -12.90
C ILE A 265 5.05 -14.53 -12.32
N SER A 266 4.95 -14.48 -10.99
CA SER A 266 3.71 -14.70 -10.26
C SER A 266 3.43 -13.47 -9.40
N VAL A 267 2.27 -12.85 -9.60
CA VAL A 267 1.80 -11.72 -8.81
C VAL A 267 0.45 -12.08 -8.23
N GLU A 268 0.43 -12.33 -6.92
CA GLU A 268 -0.76 -12.76 -6.20
C GLU A 268 -1.87 -11.70 -6.12
N ASN A 269 -3.09 -12.17 -5.92
CA ASN A 269 -4.23 -11.31 -5.58
C ASN A 269 -4.25 -11.05 -4.07
N ASN A 270 -3.85 -9.84 -3.68
CA ASN A 270 -3.86 -9.36 -2.29
C ASN A 270 -5.08 -8.48 -1.97
N GLY A 271 -6.06 -8.37 -2.88
CA GLY A 271 -7.27 -7.55 -2.72
C GLY A 271 -7.12 -6.14 -3.26
N ASP A 272 -5.88 -5.66 -3.42
CA ASP A 272 -5.56 -4.36 -4.00
C ASP A 272 -5.72 -4.39 -5.53
N SER A 273 -6.51 -3.43 -6.02
CA SER A 273 -6.85 -3.22 -7.43
C SER A 273 -5.85 -2.31 -8.17
N SER A 274 -4.88 -1.72 -7.46
CA SER A 274 -3.79 -0.91 -8.02
C SER A 274 -2.92 -1.67 -9.01
N ALA A 275 -2.27 -0.90 -9.88
CA ALA A 275 -1.30 -1.45 -10.79
C ALA A 275 -0.05 -1.86 -10.01
N LYS A 276 0.31 -3.15 -10.08
CA LYS A 276 1.43 -3.69 -9.32
C LYS A 276 2.69 -3.61 -10.14
N LYS A 277 3.74 -3.07 -9.52
CA LYS A 277 5.09 -2.97 -10.08
C LYS A 277 5.99 -3.94 -9.33
N ARG A 278 6.70 -4.80 -10.05
CA ARG A 278 7.57 -5.81 -9.43
C ARG A 278 8.92 -5.89 -10.13
N PRO A 279 10.03 -5.99 -9.39
CA PRO A 279 11.31 -6.34 -9.98
C PRO A 279 11.25 -7.77 -10.53
N VAL A 280 11.99 -8.00 -11.60
CA VAL A 280 12.21 -9.33 -12.17
C VAL A 280 13.65 -9.73 -11.93
N ALA A 281 13.91 -10.99 -11.60
CA ALA A 281 15.25 -11.52 -11.34
C ALA A 281 16.13 -11.66 -12.62
N ILE A 282 16.09 -10.66 -13.51
CA ILE A 282 16.96 -10.53 -14.68
C ILE A 282 17.61 -9.15 -14.61
N ASN A 283 18.94 -9.12 -14.54
CA ASN A 283 19.71 -7.88 -14.51
C ASN A 283 19.60 -7.18 -15.88
N ALA A 284 19.12 -5.94 -15.91
CA ALA A 284 18.96 -5.16 -17.14
C ALA A 284 20.28 -4.49 -17.57
N ARG A 285 21.15 -4.16 -16.62
CA ARG A 285 22.41 -3.44 -16.85
C ARG A 285 23.34 -4.13 -17.85
N GLN A 286 23.34 -5.46 -17.89
CA GLN A 286 24.15 -6.23 -18.84
C GLN A 286 23.80 -5.94 -20.31
N TYR A 287 22.61 -5.38 -20.56
CA TYR A 287 22.10 -5.03 -21.87
C TYR A 287 22.12 -3.52 -22.17
N SER A 288 22.65 -2.68 -21.26
CA SER A 288 22.68 -1.22 -21.46
C SER A 288 23.35 -0.84 -22.80
N GLY A 289 22.72 0.12 -23.49
CA GLY A 289 23.10 0.58 -24.82
C GLY A 289 22.74 -0.36 -25.98
N LYS A 290 21.90 -1.38 -25.75
CA LYS A 290 21.56 -2.40 -26.77
C LYS A 290 20.06 -2.54 -26.99
N ASN A 291 19.71 -2.99 -28.19
CA ASN A 291 18.39 -3.54 -28.48
C ASN A 291 18.37 -5.01 -28.04
N VAL A 292 17.34 -5.38 -27.29
CA VAL A 292 17.21 -6.68 -26.62
C VAL A 292 15.91 -7.32 -27.06
N LYS A 293 15.96 -8.57 -27.52
CA LYS A 293 14.76 -9.35 -27.79
C LYS A 293 14.16 -9.86 -26.48
N CYS A 294 12.89 -9.54 -26.30
CA CYS A 294 12.11 -9.94 -25.15
C CYS A 294 10.85 -10.66 -25.61
N ALA A 295 10.32 -11.51 -24.74
CA ALA A 295 9.01 -12.11 -24.95
C ALA A 295 8.28 -12.32 -23.64
N PHE A 296 6.99 -11.97 -23.61
CA PHE A 296 6.08 -12.53 -22.61
C PHE A 296 5.43 -13.78 -23.20
N ARG A 297 5.41 -14.84 -22.42
CA ARG A 297 4.70 -16.09 -22.71
C ARG A 297 3.75 -16.43 -21.59
N ASN A 298 2.72 -17.20 -21.93
CA ASN A 298 1.78 -17.77 -20.97
C ASN A 298 1.14 -16.72 -20.05
N PHE A 299 0.96 -15.48 -20.51
CA PHE A 299 0.35 -14.45 -19.69
C PHE A 299 -1.11 -14.81 -19.42
N THR A 300 -1.46 -15.05 -18.17
CA THR A 300 -2.81 -15.37 -17.72
C THR A 300 -3.17 -14.56 -16.49
N THR A 301 -4.47 -14.35 -16.30
CA THR A 301 -4.99 -13.68 -15.11
C THR A 301 -6.28 -14.34 -14.63
N GLY A 302 -6.58 -14.21 -13.34
CA GLY A 302 -7.79 -14.78 -12.76
C GLY A 302 -9.08 -14.23 -13.39
N CYS A 303 -9.14 -12.93 -13.68
CA CYS A 303 -10.33 -12.31 -14.28
C CYS A 303 -10.50 -12.58 -15.79
N CYS A 304 -9.44 -13.06 -16.45
CA CYS A 304 -9.47 -13.46 -17.87
C CYS A 304 -9.23 -14.96 -18.06
N GLU A 305 -9.75 -15.80 -17.18
CA GLU A 305 -9.51 -17.26 -17.17
C GLU A 305 -9.68 -17.91 -18.56
N GLY A 306 -8.72 -18.74 -18.96
CA GLY A 306 -8.69 -19.43 -20.25
C GLY A 306 -8.18 -18.57 -21.42
N GLN A 307 -7.92 -17.27 -21.21
CA GLN A 307 -7.17 -16.45 -22.16
C GLN A 307 -5.67 -16.54 -21.86
N VAL A 308 -4.87 -16.69 -22.91
CA VAL A 308 -3.41 -16.74 -22.81
C VAL A 308 -2.79 -15.71 -23.74
N GLY A 309 -1.95 -14.85 -23.19
CA GLY A 309 -1.22 -13.82 -23.92
C GLY A 309 0.21 -14.24 -24.22
N ASN A 310 0.63 -14.08 -25.48
CA ASN A 310 2.02 -14.26 -25.90
C ASN A 310 2.41 -13.09 -26.81
N VAL A 311 3.60 -12.54 -26.62
CA VAL A 311 4.14 -11.46 -27.46
C VAL A 311 5.65 -11.53 -27.52
N ASP A 312 6.21 -11.19 -28.68
CA ASP A 312 7.64 -10.94 -28.90
C ASP A 312 7.83 -9.47 -29.21
N PHE A 313 8.89 -8.88 -28.70
CA PHE A 313 9.23 -7.50 -28.96
C PHE A 313 10.73 -7.27 -28.82
N THR A 314 11.18 -6.12 -29.31
CA THR A 314 12.54 -5.65 -29.10
C THR A 314 12.47 -4.32 -28.37
N VAL A 315 13.31 -4.17 -27.35
CA VAL A 315 13.37 -2.96 -26.53
C VAL A 315 14.79 -2.45 -26.46
N TYR A 316 14.95 -1.13 -26.55
CA TYR A 316 16.24 -0.49 -26.30
C TYR A 316 16.43 -0.29 -24.80
N ILE A 317 17.55 -0.77 -24.27
CA ILE A 317 17.92 -0.55 -22.86
C ILE A 317 18.88 0.65 -22.80
N PRO A 318 18.50 1.74 -22.12
CA PRO A 318 19.28 2.98 -22.11
C PRO A 318 20.67 2.89 -21.49
#